data_AF-A0A1Q3HDU5-F1
#
_entry.id   AF-A0A1Q3HDU5-F1
#
_cell.length_a   1.000
_cell.length_b   1.000
_cell.length_c   1.000
_cell.angle_alpha   90.00
_cell.angle_beta   90.00
_cell.angle_gamma   90.00
#
_symmetry.space_group_name_H-M   'P 1'
#
loop_
_entity.id
_entity.type
_entity.pdbx_description
1 polymer ?
#
loop_
_entity_poly.entity_id
_entity_poly.type
_entity_poly.pdbx_seq_one_letter_code
_entity_poly.pdbx_strand_id
1 'polypeptide(L)' 'MDDPRELLRKAFPSYGPDWDAAIDAGVDVSLLEENLRLTPTERLEQLQRMTELYEALRPKEADDDAADS' A
#
# COMPACT_ATOMS: atom_id res chain seq x y z
N MET A 1 16.37 -8.83 13.94
CA MET A 1 15.57 -8.09 12.95
C MET A 1 15.39 -6.71 13.51
N ASP A 2 15.76 -5.68 12.76
CA ASP A 2 15.47 -4.30 13.15
C ASP A 2 13.95 -4.08 13.16
N ASP A 3 13.45 -3.28 14.10
CA ASP A 3 12.03 -2.90 14.14
C ASP A 3 11.70 -2.09 12.87
N PRO A 4 10.72 -2.50 12.04
CA PRO A 4 10.29 -1.74 10.86
C PRO A 4 10.02 -0.25 11.15
N ARG A 5 9.56 0.08 12.36
CA ARG A 5 9.32 1.47 12.78
C ARG A 5 10.62 2.26 12.88
N GLU A 6 11.70 1.66 13.35
CA GLU A 6 13.00 2.32 13.45
C GLU A 6 13.60 2.57 12.06
N LEU A 7 13.38 1.65 11.13
CA LEU A 7 13.75 1.83 9.72
C LEU A 7 12.98 2.99 9.08
N LEU A 8 11.67 3.09 9.33
CA LEU A 8 10.85 4.19 8.83
C LEU A 8 11.31 5.55 9.40
N ARG A 9 11.58 5.66 10.71
CA ARG A 9 12.09 6.91 11.30
C ARG A 9 13.44 7.35 10.74
N LYS A 10 14.31 6.39 10.37
CA LYS A 10 15.61 6.70 9.74
C LYS A 10 15.47 7.10 8.28
N ALA A 11 14.52 6.50 7.56
CA ALA A 11 14.37 6.67 6.13
C ALA A 11 13.57 7.92 5.74
N PHE A 12 12.61 8.32 6.58
CA PHE A 12 11.66 9.40 6.26
C PHE A 12 11.83 10.61 7.18
N PRO A 13 11.71 11.84 6.64
CA PRO A 13 11.70 13.03 7.47
C PRO A 13 10.48 13.07 8.39
N SER A 14 10.63 13.73 9.55
CA SER A 14 9.48 14.07 10.39
C SER A 14 8.80 15.33 9.85
N TYR A 15 7.47 15.27 9.73
CA TYR A 15 6.63 16.43 9.42
C TYR A 15 5.88 16.97 10.65
N GLY A 16 6.19 16.46 11.84
CA GLY A 16 5.61 16.92 13.11
C GLY A 16 5.21 15.76 14.06
N PRO A 17 4.70 16.09 15.25
CA PRO A 17 4.44 15.10 16.31
C PRO A 17 3.45 14.00 15.90
N ASP A 18 2.40 14.37 15.15
CA ASP A 18 1.38 13.42 14.71
C ASP A 18 1.92 12.45 13.64
N TRP A 19 2.90 12.90 12.84
CA TRP A 19 3.58 12.06 11.84
C TRP A 19 4.45 11.00 12.53
N ASP A 20 5.23 11.41 13.53
CA ASP A 20 6.06 10.49 14.29
C ASP A 20 5.22 9.48 15.08
N ALA A 21 4.10 9.94 15.65
CA ALA A 21 3.13 9.07 16.32
C ALA A 21 2.49 8.04 15.37
N ALA A 22 2.27 8.41 14.10
CA ALA A 22 1.77 7.48 13.09
C ALA A 22 2.79 6.37 12.80
N ILE A 23 4.08 6.71 12.64
CA ILE A 23 5.16 5.71 12.48
C ILE A 23 5.20 4.76 13.69
N ASP A 24 5.06 5.31 14.90
CA ASP A 24 5.07 4.53 16.14
C ASP A 24 3.88 3.57 16.24
N ALA A 25 2.70 4.00 15.75
CA ALA A 25 1.51 3.18 15.62
C ALA A 25 1.63 2.09 14.52
N GLY A 26 2.69 2.13 13.70
CA GLY A 26 2.91 1.20 12.58
C GLY A 26 2.20 1.62 11.29
N VAL A 27 1.85 2.90 11.14
CA VAL A 27 1.35 3.45 9.87
C VAL A 27 2.50 3.51 8.87
N ASP A 28 2.27 2.96 7.68
CA ASP A 28 3.22 3.06 6.58
C ASP A 28 3.15 4.45 5.94
N VAL A 29 4.08 5.31 6.38
CA VAL A 29 4.22 6.68 5.88
C VAL A 29 4.85 6.74 4.49
N SER A 30 5.50 5.68 4.01
CA SER A 30 6.12 5.65 2.68
C SER A 30 5.07 5.74 1.58
N LEU A 31 3.95 5.01 1.74
CA LEU A 31 2.83 5.04 0.82
C LEU A 31 2.09 6.39 0.88
N LEU A 32 2.03 7.04 2.05
CA LEU A 32 1.46 8.37 2.20
C LEU A 32 2.28 9.41 1.44
N GLU A 33 3.61 9.43 1.60
CA GLU A 33 4.48 10.33 0.85
C GLU A 33 4.35 10.11 -0.66
N GLU A 34 4.37 8.86 -1.10
CA GLU A 34 4.26 8.55 -2.53
C GLU A 34 2.94 9.04 -3.10
N ASN A 35 1.84 8.80 -2.40
CA ASN A 35 0.52 9.31 -2.80
C ASN A 35 0.50 10.84 -2.88
N LEU A 36 1.19 11.55 -1.99
CA LEU A 36 1.25 13.02 -1.98
C LEU A 36 2.11 13.58 -3.12
N ARG A 37 3.06 12.80 -3.66
CA ARG A 37 3.84 13.19 -4.86
C ARG A 37 3.00 13.13 -6.15
N LEU A 38 1.98 12.29 -6.18
CA LEU A 38 1.13 12.09 -7.35
C LEU A 38 -0.04 13.08 -7.39
N THR A 39 -0.37 13.54 -8.59
CA THR A 39 -1.66 14.17 -8.86
C THR A 39 -2.79 13.16 -8.67
N PRO A 40 -4.04 13.63 -8.47
CA PRO A 40 -5.20 12.73 -8.37
C PRO A 40 -5.32 11.75 -9.56
N THR A 41 -5.05 12.21 -10.78
CA THR A 41 -5.09 11.36 -11.98
C THR A 41 -4.01 10.29 -11.96
N GLU A 42 -2.76 10.65 -11.66
CA GLU A 42 -1.65 9.68 -11.59
C GLU A 42 -1.88 8.63 -10.51
N ARG A 43 -2.49 9.01 -9.38
CA ARG A 43 -2.87 8.07 -8.32
C ARG A 43 -3.93 7.08 -8.80
N LEU A 44 -4.94 7.54 -9.53
CA LEU A 44 -5.95 6.65 -10.12
C LEU A 44 -5.33 5.67 -11.10
N GLU A 45 -4.42 6.13 -11.96
CA GLU A 45 -3.71 5.25 -12.89
C GLU A 45 -2.82 4.23 -12.17
N GLN A 46 -2.15 4.63 -11.09
CA GLN A 46 -1.35 3.70 -10.27
C GLN A 46 -2.23 2.61 -9.64
N LEU A 47 -3.37 2.99 -9.06
CA LEU A 47 -4.31 2.05 -8.46
C LEU A 47 -4.93 1.10 -9.51
N GLN A 48 -5.24 1.62 -10.70
CA GLN A 48 -5.72 0.81 -11.81
C GLN A 48 -4.70 -0.24 -12.23
N ARG A 49 -3.42 0.14 -12.43
CA ARG A 49 -2.35 -0.81 -12.77
C ARG A 49 -2.16 -1.89 -11.70
N MET A 50 -2.25 -1.53 -10.42
CA MET A 50 -2.12 -2.49 -9.33
C MET A 50 -3.30 -3.46 -9.27
N THR A 51 -4.50 -2.98 -9.57
CA THR A 51 -5.71 -3.81 -9.69
C THR A 51 -5.57 -4.80 -10.85
N GLU A 52 -5.13 -4.34 -12.02
CA GLU A 52 -4.89 -5.19 -13.20
C GLU A 52 -3.85 -6.27 -12.92
N LEU A 53 -2.76 -5.92 -12.22
CA LEU A 53 -1.76 -6.90 -11.80
C LEU A 53 -2.36 -7.94 -10.84
N TYR A 54 -3.16 -7.51 -9.87
CA TYR A 54 -3.81 -8.42 -8.93
C TYR A 54 -4.76 -9.38 -9.63
N GLU A 55 -5.60 -8.89 -10.55
CA GLU A 55 -6.48 -9.74 -11.37
C GLU A 55 -5.70 -10.72 -12.24
N ALA A 56 -4.58 -10.29 -12.83
CA ALA A 56 -3.74 -11.16 -13.64
C ALA A 56 -3.05 -12.28 -12.84
N LEU A 57 -2.74 -12.01 -11.56
CA LEU A 57 -2.12 -12.98 -10.66
C LEU A 57 -3.14 -13.79 -9.86
N ARG A 58 -4.42 -13.43 -9.90
CA ARG A 58 -5.49 -14.11 -9.16
C ARG A 58 -5.54 -15.58 -9.60
N PRO A 59 -5.34 -16.54 -8.67
CA PRO A 59 -5.46 -17.95 -8.99
C PRO A 59 -6.86 -18.26 -9.52
N LYS A 60 -6.93 -19.06 -10.58
CA LYS A 60 -8.19 -19.52 -11.16
C LYS A 60 -8.67 -20.77 -10.44
N GLU A 61 -9.18 -20.64 -9.23
CA GLU A 61 -9.87 -21.71 -8.47
C GLU A 61 -11.01 -21.04 -7.69
N ALA A 62 -12.32 -21.29 -7.87
CA ALA A 62 -13.06 -22.34 -8.56
C ALA A 62 -14.33 -21.73 -9.19
N ASP A 63 -14.42 -21.75 -10.53
CA ASP A 63 -15.68 -21.58 -11.26
C ASP A 63 -16.36 -22.93 -11.57
N ASP A 64 -15.78 -24.06 -11.13
CA ASP A 64 -16.22 -25.40 -11.53
C ASP A 64 -17.23 -26.08 -10.57
N ASP A 65 -17.52 -25.54 -9.37
CA ASP A 65 -18.42 -26.20 -8.39
C ASP A 65 -19.84 -25.60 -8.28
N ALA A 66 -20.20 -24.59 -9.10
CA ALA A 66 -21.54 -23.98 -9.06
C ALA A 66 -22.44 -24.35 -10.26
N ALA A 67 -21.97 -25.20 -11.18
CA ALA A 67 -22.71 -25.58 -12.37
C ALA A 67 -23.33 -26.99 -12.34
N ASP A 68 -23.16 -27.77 -11.26
CA ASP A 68 -23.71 -29.12 -11.15
C ASP A 68 -24.22 -29.42 -9.72
N SER A 69 -25.38 -28.88 -9.35
CA SER A 69 -26.29 -29.39 -8.30
C SER A 69 -27.66 -28.73 -8.35
#